data_AF-A0A921ICW8-F1
#
_entry.id   AF-A0A921ICW8-F1
#
_cell.length_a   1.000
_cell.length_b   1.000
_cell.length_c   1.000
_cell.angle_alpha   90.00
_cell.angle_beta   90.00
_cell.angle_gamma   90.00
#
_symmetry.space_group_name_H-M   'P 1'
#
loop_
_entity.id
_entity.type
_entity.pdbx_description
1 polymer ?
#
loop_
_entity_poly.entity_id
_entity_poly.type
_entity_poly.pdbx_seq_one_letter_code
_entity_poly.pdbx_strand_id
1 'polypeptide(L)'
;NIMIEEWATYEGDDFLESVEPSLRNILCRMKDAGDFDKVTILKPYSFVLVDEEKETIAELLLVDDDTILVNDELLKGLDKELDEFLKELLEK
;
A
#
# COMPACT_ATOMS: atom_id res chain seq x y z
N ASN A 1 -10.88 19.67 10.86
CA ASN A 1 -10.70 18.23 11.07
C ASN A 1 -11.95 17.53 10.59
N ILE A 2 -11.83 16.63 9.62
CA ILE A 2 -12.93 15.74 9.24
C ILE A 2 -12.80 14.54 10.17
N MET A 3 -13.86 14.22 10.92
CA MET A 3 -13.93 13.07 11.81
C MET A 3 -15.03 12.17 11.27
N ILE A 4 -14.75 10.89 11.14
CA ILE A 4 -15.73 9.88 10.72
C ILE A 4 -16.35 9.34 12.01
N GLU A 5 -17.63 9.66 12.25
CA GLU A 5 -18.31 9.33 13.51
C GLU A 5 -18.30 7.82 13.76
N GLU A 6 -18.47 7.02 12.70
CA GLU A 6 -18.47 5.56 12.78
C GLU A 6 -17.13 5.00 13.28
N TRP A 7 -16.02 5.67 12.99
CA TRP A 7 -14.70 5.27 13.48
C TRP A 7 -14.51 5.70 14.93
N ALA A 8 -15.07 6.84 15.31
CA ALA A 8 -14.97 7.36 16.67
C ALA A 8 -15.75 6.53 17.70
N THR A 9 -16.81 5.87 17.26
CA THR A 9 -17.64 4.99 18.10
C THR A 9 -17.29 3.51 17.93
N TYR A 10 -16.20 3.19 17.23
CA TYR A 10 -15.79 1.81 17.00
C TYR A 10 -15.10 1.25 18.25
N GLU A 11 -15.69 0.21 18.84
CA GLU A 11 -15.18 -0.45 20.06
C GLU A 11 -14.49 -1.80 19.77
N GLY A 12 -14.28 -2.15 18.49
CA GLY A 12 -13.60 -3.39 18.10
C GLY A 12 -12.08 -3.27 18.16
N ASP A 13 -11.42 -4.35 18.60
CA ASP A 13 -9.95 -4.42 18.65
C ASP A 13 -9.32 -4.68 17.26
N ASP A 14 -10.12 -5.02 16.25
CA ASP A 14 -9.74 -5.35 14.86
C ASP A 14 -9.79 -4.15 13.90
N PHE A 15 -9.89 -2.93 14.43
CA PHE A 15 -10.03 -1.72 13.62
C PHE A 15 -8.88 -1.55 12.61
N LEU A 16 -7.64 -1.63 13.09
CA LEU A 16 -6.45 -1.41 12.28
C LEU A 16 -6.31 -2.49 11.20
N GLU A 17 -6.59 -3.74 11.55
CA GLU A 17 -6.59 -4.87 10.60
C GLU A 17 -7.66 -4.70 9.50
N SER A 18 -8.81 -4.13 9.85
CA SER A 18 -9.93 -3.92 8.93
C SER A 18 -9.74 -2.68 8.03
N VAL A 19 -9.14 -1.62 8.57
CA VAL A 19 -9.00 -0.33 7.89
C VAL A 19 -7.83 -0.31 6.92
N GLU A 20 -6.74 -1.04 7.22
CA GLU A 20 -5.53 -1.06 6.39
C GLU A 20 -5.81 -1.50 4.94
N PRO A 21 -6.50 -2.63 4.66
CA PRO A 21 -6.80 -3.05 3.29
C PRO A 21 -7.72 -2.07 2.57
N SER A 22 -8.66 -1.47 3.31
CA SER A 22 -9.63 -0.50 2.79
C SER A 22 -8.95 0.79 2.34
N LEU A 23 -8.06 1.35 3.17
CA LEU A 23 -7.27 2.54 2.85
C LEU A 23 -6.31 2.26 1.71
N ARG A 24 -5.63 1.12 1.73
CA ARG A 24 -4.73 0.69 0.63
C ARG A 24 -5.47 0.66 -0.70
N ASN A 25 -6.67 0.07 -0.76
CA ASN A 25 -7.49 0.00 -1.97
C ASN A 25 -7.88 1.40 -2.48
N ILE A 26 -8.26 2.32 -1.58
CA ILE A 26 -8.58 3.71 -1.95
C ILE A 26 -7.33 4.41 -2.51
N LEU A 27 -6.19 4.32 -1.83
CA LEU A 27 -4.94 4.94 -2.27
C LEU A 27 -4.49 4.37 -3.63
N CYS A 28 -4.60 3.07 -3.86
CA CYS A 28 -4.34 2.46 -5.16
C CYS A 28 -5.25 3.03 -6.25
N ARG A 29 -6.57 3.14 -6.00
CA ARG A 29 -7.51 3.74 -6.96
C ARG A 29 -7.16 5.20 -7.28
N MET A 30 -6.76 5.97 -6.27
CA MET A 30 -6.32 7.36 -6.47
C MET A 30 -5.02 7.44 -7.26
N LYS A 31 -4.07 6.53 -7.00
CA LYS A 31 -2.84 6.39 -7.79
C LYS A 31 -3.17 6.10 -9.25
N ASP A 32 -4.00 5.10 -9.51
CA ASP A 32 -4.35 4.68 -10.87
C ASP A 32 -5.16 5.74 -11.63
N ALA A 33 -5.91 6.58 -10.89
CA ALA A 33 -6.58 7.77 -11.44
C ALA A 33 -5.64 8.97 -11.69
N GLY A 34 -4.37 8.90 -11.31
CA GLY A 34 -3.40 9.99 -11.44
C GLY A 34 -3.66 11.16 -10.48
N ASP A 35 -4.39 10.94 -9.39
CA ASP A 35 -4.72 12.01 -8.45
C ASP A 35 -3.48 12.51 -7.69
N PHE A 36 -2.48 11.65 -7.53
CA PHE A 36 -1.22 11.99 -6.88
C PHE A 36 -0.29 12.87 -7.72
N ASP A 37 -0.45 12.90 -9.05
CA ASP A 37 0.34 13.79 -9.91
C ASP A 37 -0.04 15.27 -9.72
N LYS A 38 -1.22 15.53 -9.17
CA LYS A 38 -1.71 16.88 -8.84
C LYS A 38 -1.12 17.39 -7.52
N VAL A 39 -0.53 16.51 -6.73
CA VAL A 39 0.01 16.84 -5.41
C VAL A 39 1.42 17.39 -5.59
N THR A 40 1.70 18.57 -5.05
CA THR A 40 3.02 19.22 -5.14
C THR A 40 3.99 18.69 -4.07
N ILE A 41 4.15 17.38 -3.99
CA ILE A 41 5.09 16.70 -3.10
C ILE A 41 6.23 16.13 -3.95
N LEU A 42 7.47 16.27 -3.49
CA LEU A 42 8.63 15.67 -4.13
C LEU A 42 8.62 14.16 -3.92
N LYS A 43 8.76 13.40 -5.01
CA LYS A 43 8.93 11.96 -4.99
C LYS A 43 10.39 11.58 -4.61
N PRO A 44 10.62 10.40 -3.98
CA PRO A 44 9.61 9.49 -3.48
C PRO A 44 8.95 9.98 -2.19
N TYR A 45 7.68 9.63 -2.02
CA TYR A 45 6.99 9.77 -0.74
C TYR A 45 6.08 8.57 -0.49
N SER A 46 5.84 8.26 0.78
CA SER A 46 4.95 7.17 1.17
C SER A 46 3.78 7.64 2.03
N PHE A 47 2.69 6.90 1.93
CA PHE A 47 1.55 6.98 2.82
C PHE A 47 1.68 5.89 3.88
N VAL A 48 1.80 6.32 5.13
CA VAL A 48 1.90 5.43 6.28
C VAL A 48 0.64 5.54 7.14
N LEU A 49 0.16 4.40 7.64
CA LEU A 49 -0.84 4.36 8.69
C LEU A 49 -0.11 4.46 10.02
N VAL A 50 -0.50 5.42 10.84
CA VAL A 50 0.07 5.65 12.17
C VAL A 50 -1.04 5.58 13.23
N ASP A 51 -0.67 5.21 14.45
CA ASP A 51 -1.57 5.24 15.59
C ASP A 51 -1.61 6.62 16.28
N GLU A 52 -2.29 6.68 17.42
CA GLU A 52 -2.42 7.89 18.24
C GLU A 52 -1.09 8.36 18.85
N GLU A 53 -0.15 7.44 19.06
CA GLU A 53 1.21 7.72 19.56
C GLU A 53 2.17 8.15 18.44
N LYS A 54 1.67 8.20 17.19
CA LYS A 54 2.42 8.48 15.95
C LYS A 54 3.42 7.38 15.61
N GLU A 55 3.21 6.17 16.12
CA GLU A 55 3.98 5.00 15.71
C GLU A 55 3.43 4.48 14.38
N THR A 56 4.32 4.06 13.49
CA THR A 56 3.93 3.49 12.19
C THR A 56 3.40 2.08 12.37
N ILE A 57 2.14 1.89 12.02
CA ILE A 57 1.47 0.59 12.01
C ILE A 57 1.75 -0.15 10.70
N ALA A 58 1.61 0.54 9.56
CA ALA A 58 1.80 -0.06 8.25
C ALA A 58 2.19 0.96 7.18
N GLU A 59 2.94 0.53 6.17
CA GLU A 59 3.13 1.29 4.94
C GLU A 59 2.03 0.93 3.93
N LEU A 60 1.21 1.92 3.56
CA LEU A 60 0.04 1.73 2.71
C LEU A 60 0.36 1.87 1.22
N LEU A 61 1.18 2.85 0.86
CA LEU A 61 1.54 3.09 -0.54
C LEU A 61 2.86 3.87 -0.64
N LEU A 62 3.77 3.40 -1.49
CA LEU A 62 4.93 4.18 -1.94
C LEU A 62 4.62 4.79 -3.31
N VAL A 63 4.85 6.09 -3.45
CA VAL A 63 4.75 6.80 -4.71
C VAL A 63 6.17 7.20 -5.13
N ASP A 64 6.66 6.51 -6.16
CA ASP A 64 7.96 6.72 -6.78
C ASP A 64 7.81 6.59 -8.31
N ASP A 65 8.69 7.22 -9.10
CA ASP A 65 8.59 7.21 -10.57
C ASP A 65 9.00 5.86 -11.18
N ASP A 66 9.81 5.05 -10.48
CA ASP A 66 10.42 3.83 -11.01
C ASP A 66 10.06 2.55 -10.23
N THR A 67 9.25 2.65 -9.16
CA THR A 67 9.02 1.52 -8.23
C THR A 67 7.56 1.08 -8.17
N ILE A 68 7.28 -0.19 -8.53
CA ILE A 68 5.98 -0.85 -8.35
C ILE A 68 5.89 -1.39 -6.92
N LEU A 69 4.96 -0.88 -6.11
CA LEU A 69 4.66 -1.47 -4.80
C LEU A 69 3.78 -2.72 -5.01
N VAL A 70 4.31 -3.90 -4.69
CA VAL A 70 3.65 -5.19 -4.88
C VAL A 70 3.04 -5.64 -3.54
N ASN A 71 1.75 -5.95 -3.50
CA ASN A 71 1.09 -6.53 -2.31
C ASN A 71 1.49 -8.02 -2.12
N ASP A 72 1.40 -8.56 -0.90
CA ASP A 72 1.61 -9.98 -0.59
C ASP A 72 0.77 -10.93 -1.47
N GLU A 73 -0.44 -10.53 -1.87
CA GLU A 73 -1.26 -11.31 -2.82
C GLU A 73 -0.75 -11.27 -4.27
N LEU A 74 -0.08 -10.20 -4.69
CA LEU A 74 0.56 -10.10 -6.00
C LEU A 74 1.95 -10.77 -5.99
N LEU A 75 2.61 -10.85 -4.83
CA LEU A 75 3.84 -11.61 -4.63
C LEU A 75 3.60 -13.13 -4.59
N LYS A 76 2.36 -13.59 -4.37
CA LYS A 76 2.01 -15.01 -4.44
C LYS A 76 2.24 -15.55 -5.86
N GLY A 77 3.30 -16.35 -6.00
CA GLY A 77 3.68 -16.97 -7.27
C GLY A 77 4.83 -16.27 -7.98
N LEU A 78 5.23 -15.07 -7.53
CA LEU A 78 6.37 -14.33 -8.08
C LEU A 78 7.67 -15.13 -7.94
N ASP A 79 7.89 -15.78 -6.80
CA ASP A 79 9.06 -16.65 -6.58
C ASP A 79 9.12 -17.78 -7.62
N LYS A 80 7.96 -18.37 -7.94
CA LYS A 80 7.88 -19.47 -8.89
C LYS A 80 8.12 -19.01 -10.32
N GLU A 81 7.55 -17.87 -10.71
CA GLU A 81 7.77 -17.27 -12.02
C GLU A 81 9.22 -16.79 -12.19
N LEU A 82 9.85 -16.28 -11.13
CA LEU A 82 11.26 -15.92 -11.12
C LEU A 82 12.17 -17.15 -11.25
N ASP A 83 11.87 -18.23 -10.54
CA ASP A 83 12.61 -19.50 -10.64
C ASP A 83 12.51 -20.12 -12.05
N GLU A 84 11.32 -20.06 -12.68
CA GLU A 84 11.13 -20.51 -14.06
C GLU A 84 11.89 -19.62 -15.06
N PHE A 85 11.86 -18.29 -14.88
CA PHE A 85 12.62 -17.35 -15.69
C PHE A 85 14.14 -17.58 -15.59
N LEU A 86 14.67 -17.77 -14.37
CA LEU A 86 16.09 -18.04 -14.15
C LEU A 86 16.51 -19.38 -14.77
N LYS A 87 15.65 -20.41 -14.72
CA LYS A 87 15.91 -21.68 -15.40
C LYS A 87 16.00 -21.52 -16.91
N GLU A 88 15.04 -20.84 -17.54
CA GLU A 88 15.09 -20.59 -18.99
C GLU A 88 16.32 -19.76 -19.41
N LEU A 89 16.80 -18.87 -18.53
CA LEU A 89 17.98 -18.05 -18.78
C LEU A 89 19.29 -18.82 -18.64
N LEU A 90 19.36 -19.76 -17.70
CA LEU A 90 20.55 -20.58 -17.41
C LEU A 90 20.63 -21.85 -18.28
N GLU A 91 19.52 -22.32 -18.83
CA GLU A 91 19.46 -23.45 -19.76
C GLU A 91 19.67 -23.02 -21.23
N LYS A 92 20.11 -21.78 -21.46
CA LYS A 92 20.55 -21.25 -22.77
C LYS A 92 22.07 -21.11 -22.88
#